data_AF-A0AAJ3HM36-F1
#
_entry.id   AF-A0AAJ3HM36-F1
#
_cell.length_a   1.000
_cell.length_b   1.000
_cell.length_c   1.000
_cell.angle_alpha   90.00
_cell.angle_beta   90.00
_cell.angle_gamma   90.00
#
_symmetry.space_group_name_H-M   'P 1'
#
loop_
_entity.id
_entity.type
_entity.pdbx_description
1 polymer ?
#
loop_
_entity_poly.entity_id
_entity_poly.type
_entity_poly.pdbx_seq_one_letter_code
_entity_poly.pdbx_strand_id
1 'polypeptide(L)'
;MASMDDAPRIGDLEVESDALIGAGTTLSELADELACGVDDATTAEAPSVGWRVLRRLESGAVYLGSPVDADHRIWRLAQLHTGEQPPVVRVHPDTSDVRPSRAERRQGLVLRWPSFVAELADPSELVIDIVNAGTARWMPTDERFFAIGALTVPGETSFSFGWMGSAAGRAVPLDPEECARVPVQLQLQSDPTSLEPGPYDLHVVVVELGLRLAEPLRVELTAELIARQVSKQNRHRADPASERRAFDRQIEAEQLRVGARRSWPEIAEVVGSAVSDDEALERIAAVLDCEPEQATSVYDSSLRAMVRADADRRDEQLQELIRQRDALG
;
A
#
# COMPACT_ATOMS: atom_id res chain seq x y z
N MET A 1 -9.44 -24.23 -0.14
CA MET A 1 -8.12 -23.57 -0.02
C MET A 1 -7.79 -23.47 1.46
N ALA A 2 -6.60 -23.87 1.88
CA ALA A 2 -6.16 -23.66 3.25
C ALA A 2 -6.17 -22.14 3.55
N SER A 3 -6.57 -21.77 4.76
CA SER A 3 -6.52 -20.37 5.20
C SER A 3 -5.07 -19.89 5.15
N MET A 4 -4.75 -18.87 4.36
CA MET A 4 -3.40 -18.28 4.29
C MET A 4 -3.00 -17.53 5.57
N ASP A 5 -3.91 -17.50 6.54
CA ASP A 5 -3.72 -16.92 7.87
C ASP A 5 -2.64 -17.66 8.70
N ASP A 6 -2.42 -18.94 8.40
CA ASP A 6 -1.38 -19.77 9.00
C ASP A 6 -0.02 -19.66 8.27
N ALA A 7 0.02 -18.94 7.15
CA ALA A 7 1.23 -18.78 6.36
C ALA A 7 2.14 -17.66 6.92
N PRO A 8 3.47 -17.85 6.93
CA PRO A 8 4.41 -16.80 7.30
C PRO A 8 4.32 -15.61 6.33
N ARG A 9 4.86 -14.45 6.73
CA ARG A 9 4.81 -13.22 5.93
C ARG A 9 6.19 -12.64 5.66
N ILE A 10 6.38 -12.06 4.47
CA ILE A 10 7.54 -11.21 4.16
C ILE A 10 7.00 -9.86 3.72
N GLY A 11 7.31 -8.80 4.48
CA GLY A 11 6.60 -7.53 4.31
C GLY A 11 5.10 -7.77 4.44
N ASP A 12 4.31 -7.32 3.46
CA ASP A 12 2.86 -7.56 3.47
C ASP A 12 2.38 -8.87 2.82
N LEU A 13 3.28 -9.59 2.16
CA LEU A 13 2.97 -10.80 1.41
C LEU A 13 2.89 -12.02 2.35
N GLU A 14 1.78 -12.76 2.34
CA GLU A 14 1.76 -14.11 2.95
C GLU A 14 2.37 -15.10 1.96
N VAL A 15 3.23 -15.98 2.45
CA VAL A 15 4.07 -16.87 1.65
C VAL A 15 3.90 -18.30 2.14
N GLU A 16 3.74 -19.26 1.25
CA GLU A 16 3.67 -20.67 1.64
C GLU A 16 4.98 -21.10 2.30
N SER A 17 4.90 -21.82 3.43
CA SER A 17 6.09 -22.19 4.22
C SER A 17 7.12 -22.97 3.40
N ASP A 18 6.68 -23.82 2.48
CA ASP A 18 7.57 -24.60 1.61
C ASP A 18 8.37 -23.72 0.65
N ALA A 19 7.83 -22.57 0.24
CA ALA A 19 8.53 -21.61 -0.62
C ALA A 19 9.72 -20.94 0.11
N LEU A 20 9.73 -20.94 1.45
CA LEU A 20 10.84 -20.40 2.25
C LEU A 20 12.00 -21.40 2.44
N ILE A 21 11.79 -22.66 2.06
CA ILE A 21 12.73 -23.76 2.24
C ILE A 21 13.47 -24.05 0.92
N GLY A 22 14.73 -24.46 1.01
CA GLY A 22 15.52 -24.91 -0.14
C GLY A 22 16.49 -23.86 -0.69
N ALA A 23 17.27 -24.27 -1.70
CA ALA A 23 18.38 -23.47 -2.21
C ALA A 23 17.96 -22.37 -3.20
N GLY A 24 16.79 -22.48 -3.85
CA GLY A 24 16.38 -21.60 -4.94
C GLY A 24 17.27 -21.70 -6.18
N THR A 25 17.15 -20.74 -7.09
CA THR A 25 17.95 -20.63 -8.33
C THR A 25 18.48 -19.19 -8.51
N THR A 26 19.14 -18.88 -9.62
CA THR A 26 19.49 -17.51 -10.03
C THR A 26 18.24 -16.76 -10.50
N LEU A 27 18.27 -15.42 -10.42
CA LEU A 27 17.15 -14.60 -10.91
C LEU A 27 16.95 -14.75 -12.43
N SER A 28 18.04 -14.89 -13.18
CA SER A 28 18.02 -15.08 -14.64
C SER A 28 17.35 -16.39 -15.05
N GLU A 29 17.70 -17.51 -14.40
CA GLU A 29 17.04 -18.81 -14.67
C GLU A 29 15.54 -18.76 -14.37
N LEU A 30 15.16 -18.08 -13.28
CA LEU A 30 13.75 -17.92 -12.93
C LEU A 30 13.00 -17.00 -13.90
N ALA A 31 13.67 -15.97 -14.42
CA ALA A 31 13.10 -15.08 -15.41
C ALA A 31 12.89 -15.79 -16.76
N ASP A 32 13.84 -16.63 -17.17
CA ASP A 32 13.72 -17.49 -18.36
C ASP A 32 12.53 -18.45 -18.23
N GLU A 33 12.35 -19.09 -17.07
CA GLU A 33 11.18 -19.97 -16.80
C GLU A 33 9.84 -19.21 -16.90
N LEU A 34 9.82 -17.96 -16.43
CA LEU A 34 8.64 -17.10 -16.46
C LEU A 34 8.47 -16.35 -17.80
N ALA A 35 9.35 -16.59 -18.77
CA ALA A 35 9.40 -15.90 -20.06
C ALA A 35 9.37 -14.36 -19.92
N CYS A 36 10.19 -13.83 -19.00
CA CYS A 36 10.28 -12.41 -18.70
C CYS A 36 11.72 -11.89 -18.70
N GLY A 37 11.88 -10.57 -18.78
CA GLY A 37 13.16 -9.90 -18.61
C GLY A 37 13.44 -9.56 -17.14
N VAL A 38 14.69 -9.19 -16.85
CA VAL A 38 15.12 -8.67 -15.55
C VAL A 38 15.53 -7.21 -15.72
N ASP A 39 15.06 -6.33 -14.82
CA ASP A 39 15.47 -4.93 -14.80
C ASP A 39 16.83 -4.81 -14.09
N ASP A 40 17.92 -4.86 -14.85
CA ASP A 40 19.29 -4.83 -14.33
C ASP A 40 19.54 -3.65 -13.39
N ALA A 41 18.88 -2.50 -13.61
CA ALA A 41 18.99 -1.31 -12.76
C ALA A 41 18.55 -1.56 -11.31
N THR A 42 17.70 -2.57 -11.09
CA THR A 42 17.20 -2.93 -9.76
C THR A 42 17.99 -4.06 -9.10
N THR A 43 18.91 -4.70 -9.82
CA THR A 43 19.57 -5.94 -9.34
C THR A 43 20.95 -5.74 -8.70
N ALA A 44 21.48 -4.51 -8.65
CA ALA A 44 22.85 -4.25 -8.22
C ALA A 44 23.19 -4.80 -6.82
N GLU A 45 22.23 -4.78 -5.89
CA GLU A 45 22.38 -5.29 -4.51
C GLU A 45 21.55 -6.57 -4.25
N ALA A 46 21.11 -7.22 -5.33
CA ALA A 46 20.31 -8.42 -5.27
C ALA A 46 21.21 -9.66 -5.03
N PRO A 47 20.77 -10.63 -4.22
CA PRO A 47 21.46 -11.91 -4.13
C PRO A 47 21.62 -12.57 -5.50
N SER A 48 22.76 -13.20 -5.77
CA SER A 48 23.02 -13.85 -7.07
C SER A 48 22.31 -15.18 -7.24
N VAL A 49 21.98 -15.85 -6.13
CA VAL A 49 21.31 -17.15 -6.05
C VAL A 49 20.30 -17.15 -4.92
N GLY A 50 19.36 -18.07 -4.95
CA GLY A 50 18.30 -18.17 -3.94
C GLY A 50 16.96 -17.60 -4.38
N TRP A 51 16.79 -17.23 -5.64
CA TRP A 51 15.53 -16.76 -6.16
C TRP A 51 14.53 -17.89 -6.35
N ARG A 52 13.28 -17.61 -5.99
CA ARG A 52 12.15 -18.51 -6.14
C ARG A 52 10.84 -17.72 -6.20
N VAL A 53 9.79 -18.34 -6.75
CA VAL A 53 8.43 -17.78 -6.69
C VAL A 53 7.91 -17.93 -5.26
N LEU A 54 7.58 -16.82 -4.61
CA LEU A 54 6.99 -16.81 -3.28
C LEU A 54 5.46 -16.91 -3.34
N ARG A 55 4.84 -16.24 -4.31
CA ARG A 55 3.38 -16.25 -4.46
C ARG A 55 2.95 -15.85 -5.87
N ARG A 56 1.85 -16.44 -6.32
CA ARG A 56 1.09 -16.01 -7.50
C ARG A 56 -0.30 -15.59 -7.04
N LEU A 57 -0.67 -14.34 -7.27
CA LEU A 57 -1.99 -13.82 -6.95
C LEU A 57 -2.97 -14.11 -8.09
N GLU A 58 -4.25 -14.23 -7.78
CA GLU A 58 -5.33 -14.40 -8.78
C GLU A 58 -5.40 -13.22 -9.76
N SER A 59 -4.94 -12.04 -9.35
CA SER A 59 -4.77 -10.86 -10.21
C SER A 59 -3.71 -11.04 -11.32
N GLY A 60 -2.95 -12.14 -11.29
CA GLY A 60 -1.82 -12.39 -12.18
C GLY A 60 -0.50 -11.80 -11.70
N ALA A 61 -0.49 -11.09 -10.57
CA ALA A 61 0.76 -10.60 -9.98
C ALA A 61 1.60 -11.77 -9.45
N VAL A 62 2.89 -11.77 -9.79
CA VAL A 62 3.86 -12.79 -9.34
C VAL A 62 4.91 -12.12 -8.48
N TYR A 63 5.11 -12.66 -7.28
CA TYR A 63 6.11 -12.22 -6.32
C TYR A 63 7.21 -13.27 -6.22
N LEU A 64 8.45 -12.79 -6.28
CA LEU A 64 9.67 -13.56 -6.17
C LEU A 64 10.45 -13.10 -4.96
N GLY A 65 11.36 -13.93 -4.47
CA GLY A 65 12.30 -13.48 -3.46
C GLY A 65 13.49 -14.41 -3.26
N SER A 66 14.49 -13.88 -2.58
CA SER A 66 15.69 -14.59 -2.19
C SER A 66 16.10 -14.23 -0.77
N PRO A 67 16.54 -15.20 0.05
CA PRO A 67 17.13 -14.91 1.34
C PRO A 67 18.44 -14.14 1.15
N VAL A 68 18.71 -13.24 2.09
CA VAL A 68 19.93 -12.43 2.18
C VAL A 68 20.87 -13.02 3.25
N ASP A 69 20.33 -13.76 4.20
CA ASP A 69 21.05 -14.41 5.29
C ASP A 69 20.92 -15.94 5.25
N ALA A 70 21.87 -16.63 5.89
CA ALA A 70 21.90 -18.10 5.92
C ALA A 70 20.72 -18.71 6.71
N ASP A 71 20.17 -17.96 7.67
CA ASP A 71 19.03 -18.39 8.49
C ASP A 71 17.67 -18.12 7.82
N HIS A 72 17.66 -17.57 6.60
CA HIS A 72 16.46 -17.23 5.82
C HIS A 72 15.48 -16.32 6.59
N ARG A 73 15.99 -15.40 7.42
CA ARG A 73 15.16 -14.46 8.18
C ARG A 73 14.99 -13.15 7.45
N ILE A 74 15.93 -12.77 6.58
CA ILE A 74 15.91 -11.51 5.83
C ILE A 74 15.84 -11.84 4.35
N TRP A 75 14.88 -11.23 3.66
CA TRP A 75 14.62 -11.53 2.25
C TRP A 75 14.64 -10.28 1.40
N ARG A 76 15.17 -10.44 0.19
CA ARG A 76 15.02 -9.50 -0.91
C ARG A 76 13.80 -9.92 -1.72
N LEU A 77 12.91 -8.98 -2.01
CA LEU A 77 11.69 -9.24 -2.79
C LEU A 77 11.83 -8.71 -4.22
N ALA A 78 11.13 -9.33 -5.15
CA ALA A 78 10.95 -8.82 -6.50
C ALA A 78 9.52 -9.07 -6.99
N GLN A 79 9.06 -8.25 -7.92
CA GLN A 79 7.74 -8.37 -8.52
C GLN A 79 7.82 -8.41 -10.04
N LEU A 80 7.05 -9.31 -10.64
CA LEU A 80 6.83 -9.36 -12.08
C LEU A 80 5.83 -8.28 -12.49
N HIS A 81 6.25 -7.39 -13.38
CA HIS A 81 5.43 -6.33 -13.95
C HIS A 81 4.98 -6.75 -15.36
N THR A 82 3.70 -7.07 -15.50
CA THR A 82 3.11 -7.59 -16.75
C THR A 82 2.67 -6.50 -17.73
N GLY A 83 2.71 -5.23 -17.33
CA GLY A 83 2.38 -4.08 -18.19
C GLY A 83 3.43 -3.76 -19.26
N GLU A 84 4.57 -4.45 -19.24
CA GLU A 84 5.66 -4.30 -20.21
C GLU A 84 5.72 -5.53 -21.13
N GLN A 85 6.23 -5.35 -22.37
CA GLN A 85 6.43 -6.45 -23.31
C GLN A 85 7.91 -6.52 -23.76
N PRO A 86 8.66 -7.57 -23.36
CA PRO A 86 8.24 -8.66 -22.47
C PRO A 86 7.98 -8.16 -21.03
N PRO A 87 7.23 -8.92 -20.20
CA PRO A 87 7.11 -8.64 -18.77
C PRO A 87 8.49 -8.51 -18.13
N VAL A 88 8.61 -7.68 -17.10
CA VAL A 88 9.91 -7.40 -16.46
C VAL A 88 9.84 -7.64 -14.95
N VAL A 89 10.83 -8.34 -14.42
CA VAL A 89 11.04 -8.49 -12.98
C VAL A 89 11.82 -7.29 -12.46
N ARG A 90 11.30 -6.66 -11.40
CA ARG A 90 11.99 -5.61 -10.66
C ARG A 90 12.22 -6.04 -9.22
N VAL A 91 13.44 -5.85 -8.75
CA VAL A 91 13.83 -6.12 -7.36
C VAL A 91 13.53 -4.89 -6.50
N HIS A 92 12.91 -5.10 -5.34
CA HIS A 92 12.69 -4.03 -4.37
C HIS A 92 14.03 -3.63 -3.72
N PRO A 93 14.28 -2.32 -3.53
CA PRO A 93 15.56 -1.84 -2.99
C PRO A 93 15.78 -2.19 -1.52
N ASP A 94 14.69 -2.45 -0.78
CA ASP A 94 14.74 -2.77 0.65
C ASP A 94 14.67 -4.28 0.90
N THR A 95 15.22 -4.71 2.02
CA THR A 95 15.03 -6.06 2.54
C THR A 95 13.83 -6.11 3.47
N SER A 96 13.25 -7.29 3.64
CA SER A 96 12.11 -7.52 4.52
C SER A 96 12.33 -8.75 5.38
N ASP A 97 11.96 -8.65 6.65
CA ASP A 97 12.04 -9.77 7.58
C ASP A 97 10.91 -10.77 7.33
N VAL A 98 11.21 -12.06 7.50
CA VAL A 98 10.21 -13.10 7.66
C VAL A 98 9.57 -12.93 9.02
N ARG A 99 8.26 -12.74 9.00
CA ARG A 99 7.42 -12.63 10.19
C ARG A 99 6.61 -13.93 10.35
N PRO A 100 6.35 -14.35 11.60
CA PRO A 100 5.44 -15.44 11.89
C PRO A 100 4.05 -15.20 11.28
N SER A 101 3.25 -16.26 11.18
CA SER A 101 1.91 -16.16 10.60
C SER A 101 1.00 -15.26 11.43
N ARG A 102 -0.09 -14.75 10.84
CA ARG A 102 -1.06 -13.96 11.61
C ARG A 102 -1.69 -14.79 12.73
N ALA A 103 -1.96 -16.08 12.47
CA ALA A 103 -2.48 -17.00 13.47
C ALA A 103 -1.55 -17.15 14.68
N GLU A 104 -0.24 -17.31 14.45
CA GLU A 104 0.76 -17.37 15.53
C GLU A 104 0.85 -16.03 16.26
N ARG A 105 0.93 -14.92 15.52
CA ARG A 105 1.07 -13.57 16.10
C ARG A 105 -0.12 -13.17 16.95
N ARG A 106 -1.34 -13.60 16.61
CA ARG A 106 -2.55 -13.29 17.38
C ARG A 106 -2.89 -14.35 18.42
N GLN A 107 -2.07 -15.38 18.60
CA GLN A 107 -2.40 -16.51 19.47
C GLN A 107 -2.83 -16.03 20.87
N GLY A 108 -3.99 -16.51 21.33
CA GLY A 108 -4.58 -16.11 22.61
C GLY A 108 -5.39 -14.81 22.58
N LEU A 109 -5.31 -14.01 21.52
CA LEU A 109 -6.13 -12.80 21.38
C LEU A 109 -7.51 -13.12 20.82
N VAL A 110 -8.52 -12.45 21.37
CA VAL A 110 -9.90 -12.49 20.89
C VAL A 110 -10.47 -11.09 20.84
N LEU A 111 -11.41 -10.86 19.92
CA LEU A 111 -12.20 -9.63 19.88
C LEU A 111 -13.46 -9.80 20.73
N ARG A 112 -13.79 -8.78 21.52
CA ARG A 112 -15.01 -8.73 22.31
C ARG A 112 -15.63 -7.35 22.22
N TRP A 113 -16.94 -7.30 22.00
CA TRP A 113 -17.68 -6.06 22.20
C TRP A 113 -17.73 -5.69 23.69
N PRO A 114 -17.36 -4.46 24.07
CA PRO A 114 -17.64 -3.96 25.40
C PRO A 114 -19.15 -4.00 25.70
N SER A 115 -19.52 -4.23 26.96
CA SER A 115 -20.91 -4.41 27.37
C SER A 115 -21.83 -3.22 27.05
N PHE A 116 -21.29 -2.00 27.04
CA PHE A 116 -22.05 -0.78 26.73
C PHE A 116 -22.23 -0.54 25.22
N VAL A 117 -21.60 -1.32 24.34
CA VAL A 117 -21.69 -1.07 22.90
C VAL A 117 -23.10 -1.27 22.37
N ALA A 118 -23.88 -2.18 22.97
CA ALA A 118 -25.30 -2.35 22.64
C ALA A 118 -26.15 -1.10 22.97
N GLU A 119 -25.66 -0.20 23.83
CA GLU A 119 -26.32 1.03 24.26
C GLU A 119 -25.84 2.26 23.47
N LEU A 120 -24.82 2.12 22.60
CA LEU A 120 -24.31 3.22 21.80
C LEU A 120 -25.28 3.60 20.70
N ALA A 121 -25.63 4.89 20.66
CA ALA A 121 -26.46 5.45 19.60
C ALA A 121 -25.67 5.78 18.32
N ASP A 122 -24.34 5.88 18.39
CA ASP A 122 -23.47 6.25 17.26
C ASP A 122 -22.46 5.15 16.89
N PRO A 123 -22.62 4.50 15.72
CA PRO A 123 -21.65 3.56 15.18
C PRO A 123 -20.25 4.16 14.97
N SER A 124 -20.12 5.48 14.83
CA SER A 124 -18.82 6.13 14.62
C SER A 124 -17.99 6.36 15.89
N GLU A 125 -18.56 6.07 17.06
CA GLU A 125 -17.89 6.07 18.37
C GLU A 125 -17.59 4.64 18.85
N LEU A 126 -17.71 3.66 17.95
CA LEU A 126 -17.53 2.27 18.30
C LEU A 126 -16.09 1.97 18.68
N VAL A 127 -15.99 1.09 19.66
CA VAL A 127 -14.75 0.58 20.20
C VAL A 127 -14.87 -0.93 20.31
N ILE A 128 -13.75 -1.63 20.12
CA ILE A 128 -13.64 -3.06 20.30
C ILE A 128 -12.59 -3.34 21.38
N ASP A 129 -12.86 -4.29 22.26
CA ASP A 129 -11.85 -4.80 23.20
C ASP A 129 -11.07 -5.92 22.49
N ILE A 130 -9.75 -5.76 22.40
CA ILE A 130 -8.82 -6.85 22.08
C ILE A 130 -8.39 -7.45 23.42
N VAL A 131 -8.83 -8.67 23.71
CA VAL A 131 -8.61 -9.33 25.00
C VAL A 131 -7.60 -10.45 24.83
N ASN A 132 -6.64 -10.56 25.73
CA ASN A 132 -5.81 -11.76 25.83
C ASN A 132 -6.57 -12.85 26.61
N ALA A 133 -7.22 -13.76 25.90
CA ALA A 133 -7.86 -14.94 26.47
C ALA A 133 -6.89 -16.14 26.64
N GLY A 134 -5.60 -15.96 26.31
CA GLY A 134 -4.56 -16.94 26.53
C GLY A 134 -4.08 -17.00 27.98
N THR A 135 -3.22 -17.97 28.28
CA THR A 135 -2.64 -18.18 29.62
C THR A 135 -1.28 -17.51 29.81
N ALA A 136 -0.73 -16.91 28.77
CA ALA A 136 0.57 -16.25 28.78
C ALA A 136 0.42 -14.79 28.33
N ARG A 137 1.35 -13.93 28.76
CA ARG A 137 1.41 -12.53 28.31
C ARG A 137 1.59 -12.50 26.79
N TRP A 138 0.72 -11.78 26.11
CA TRP A 138 0.84 -11.49 24.70
C TRP A 138 1.77 -10.30 24.48
N MET A 139 2.73 -10.43 23.58
CA MET A 139 3.75 -9.43 23.31
C MET A 139 3.72 -9.03 21.82
N PRO A 140 3.47 -7.74 21.51
CA PRO A 140 3.62 -7.25 20.15
C PRO A 140 5.12 -7.14 19.79
N THR A 141 5.45 -7.50 18.56
CA THR A 141 6.74 -7.25 17.92
C THR A 141 6.71 -5.85 17.27
N ASP A 142 5.90 -5.70 16.23
CA ASP A 142 5.72 -4.49 15.41
C ASP A 142 4.25 -4.19 15.10
N GLU A 143 3.33 -5.00 15.63
CA GLU A 143 1.89 -4.89 15.37
C GLU A 143 1.32 -3.53 15.78
N ARG A 144 0.29 -3.14 15.05
CA ARG A 144 -0.61 -2.04 15.38
C ARG A 144 -2.00 -2.56 15.64
N PHE A 145 -2.65 -1.98 16.63
CA PHE A 145 -4.06 -2.21 16.87
C PHE A 145 -4.87 -1.27 15.99
N PHE A 146 -5.11 -1.71 14.75
CA PHE A 146 -5.93 -1.01 13.78
C PHE A 146 -7.21 -1.78 13.50
N ALA A 147 -8.32 -1.33 14.07
CA ALA A 147 -9.64 -1.93 13.89
C ALA A 147 -10.42 -1.17 12.81
N ILE A 148 -10.84 -1.88 11.77
CA ILE A 148 -11.77 -1.36 10.75
C ILE A 148 -13.12 -1.99 10.96
N GLY A 149 -14.17 -1.17 10.86
CA GLY A 149 -15.55 -1.63 10.81
C GLY A 149 -16.09 -1.55 9.38
N ALA A 150 -16.71 -2.63 8.92
CA ALA A 150 -17.39 -2.71 7.64
C ALA A 150 -18.87 -3.03 7.85
N LEU A 151 -19.74 -2.21 7.24
CA LEU A 151 -21.19 -2.38 7.27
C LEU A 151 -21.61 -3.20 6.05
N THR A 152 -22.45 -4.20 6.29
CA THR A 152 -23.00 -5.10 5.27
C THR A 152 -24.50 -5.29 5.48
N VAL A 153 -25.21 -5.67 4.43
CA VAL A 153 -26.62 -6.05 4.57
C VAL A 153 -26.71 -7.28 5.49
N PRO A 154 -27.73 -7.40 6.34
CA PRO A 154 -27.94 -8.56 7.21
C PRO A 154 -27.72 -9.91 6.52
N GLY A 155 -26.80 -10.71 7.07
CA GLY A 155 -26.45 -12.04 6.55
C GLY A 155 -25.40 -12.05 5.44
N GLU A 156 -24.96 -10.90 4.95
CA GLU A 156 -23.83 -10.79 4.03
C GLU A 156 -22.50 -10.79 4.82
N THR A 157 -21.51 -11.53 4.30
CA THR A 157 -20.21 -11.68 4.95
C THR A 157 -19.04 -11.26 4.07
N SER A 158 -19.30 -10.95 2.80
CA SER A 158 -18.29 -10.47 1.86
C SER A 158 -18.17 -8.96 1.95
N PHE A 159 -16.97 -8.48 2.27
CA PHE A 159 -16.64 -7.07 2.23
C PHE A 159 -15.16 -6.89 1.91
N SER A 160 -14.85 -5.82 1.19
CA SER A 160 -13.48 -5.38 0.93
C SER A 160 -13.24 -4.02 1.56
N PHE A 161 -12.02 -3.79 2.02
CA PHE A 161 -11.58 -2.51 2.56
C PHE A 161 -10.13 -2.25 2.16
N GLY A 162 -9.79 -0.98 1.97
CA GLY A 162 -8.42 -0.53 1.74
C GLY A 162 -7.92 0.19 2.98
N TRP A 163 -6.66 0.00 3.35
CA TRP A 163 -6.06 0.77 4.45
C TRP A 163 -4.63 1.16 4.14
N MET A 164 -4.20 2.24 4.77
CA MET A 164 -2.82 2.69 4.77
C MET A 164 -2.37 2.75 6.24
N GLY A 165 -1.27 2.07 6.58
CA GLY A 165 -0.88 1.80 7.96
C GLY A 165 -0.50 3.02 8.82
N SER A 166 -0.50 4.25 8.28
CA SER A 166 0.09 5.43 8.92
C SER A 166 -0.69 6.00 10.10
N ALA A 167 -1.98 5.69 10.26
CA ALA A 167 -2.84 6.31 11.29
C ALA A 167 -3.07 5.45 12.56
N ALA A 168 -2.52 4.24 12.63
CA ALA A 168 -2.82 3.29 13.70
C ALA A 168 -1.91 3.40 14.92
N GLY A 169 -2.48 3.26 16.13
CA GLY A 169 -1.72 3.16 17.37
C GLY A 169 -0.96 1.85 17.46
N ARG A 170 0.30 1.91 17.97
CA ARG A 170 1.11 0.72 18.24
C ARG A 170 0.38 -0.21 19.21
N ALA A 171 0.43 -1.51 18.96
CA ALA A 171 -0.10 -2.50 19.89
C ALA A 171 0.66 -2.44 21.23
N VAL A 172 -0.04 -2.77 22.31
CA VAL A 172 0.53 -2.84 23.66
C VAL A 172 0.56 -4.28 24.14
N PRO A 173 1.55 -4.67 24.97
CA PRO A 173 1.51 -5.96 25.64
C PRO A 173 0.23 -6.15 26.45
N LEU A 174 -0.28 -7.37 26.50
CA LEU A 174 -1.48 -7.72 27.27
C LEU A 174 -1.20 -8.95 28.13
N ASP A 175 -1.31 -8.81 29.45
CA ASP A 175 -1.33 -9.95 30.37
C ASP A 175 -2.62 -10.79 30.20
N PRO A 176 -2.69 -12.04 30.67
CA PRO A 176 -3.92 -12.84 30.62
C PRO A 176 -5.11 -12.08 31.21
N GLU A 177 -6.25 -12.12 30.52
CA GLU A 177 -7.50 -11.40 30.80
C GLU A 177 -7.45 -9.87 30.64
N GLU A 178 -6.27 -9.29 30.38
CA GLU A 178 -6.13 -7.87 30.06
C GLU A 178 -6.73 -7.57 28.68
N CYS A 179 -7.26 -6.36 28.52
CA CYS A 179 -7.79 -5.90 27.25
C CYS A 179 -7.27 -4.51 26.86
N ALA A 180 -6.98 -4.36 25.58
CA ALA A 180 -6.80 -3.05 24.96
C ALA A 180 -8.08 -2.64 24.27
N ARG A 181 -8.57 -1.44 24.57
CA ARG A 181 -9.72 -0.85 23.90
C ARG A 181 -9.27 -0.04 22.70
N VAL A 182 -9.82 -0.35 21.54
CA VAL A 182 -9.37 0.21 20.26
C VAL A 182 -10.55 0.84 19.54
N PRO A 183 -10.44 2.09 19.07
CA PRO A 183 -11.50 2.70 18.26
C PRO A 183 -11.65 1.97 16.92
N VAL A 184 -12.90 1.73 16.53
CA VAL A 184 -13.24 1.12 15.25
C VAL A 184 -13.40 2.22 14.21
N GLN A 185 -12.53 2.23 13.20
CA GLN A 185 -12.69 3.14 12.08
C GLN A 185 -13.71 2.55 11.11
N LEU A 186 -14.90 3.13 11.08
CA LEU A 186 -15.92 2.76 10.09
C LEU A 186 -15.49 3.17 8.69
N GLN A 187 -15.35 2.19 7.81
CA GLN A 187 -15.24 2.43 6.38
C GLN A 187 -16.59 2.13 5.73
N LEU A 188 -17.21 3.16 5.16
CA LEU A 188 -18.31 2.96 4.24
C LEU A 188 -17.74 2.28 2.98
N GLN A 189 -18.45 1.29 2.44
CA GLN A 189 -18.13 0.69 1.16
C GLN A 189 -18.00 1.79 0.09
N SER A 190 -17.33 1.49 -1.03
CA SER A 190 -16.82 2.44 -2.03
C SER A 190 -17.82 3.44 -2.62
N ASP A 191 -19.13 3.28 -2.38
CA ASP A 191 -20.15 4.28 -2.66
C ASP A 191 -20.94 4.66 -1.38
N PRO A 192 -20.65 5.82 -0.76
CA PRO A 192 -21.41 6.29 0.40
C PRO A 192 -22.90 6.55 0.10
N THR A 193 -23.27 6.68 -1.19
CA THR A 193 -24.66 6.91 -1.62
C THR A 193 -25.50 5.63 -1.66
N SER A 194 -24.87 4.46 -1.54
CA SER A 194 -25.57 3.16 -1.53
C SER A 194 -26.12 2.77 -0.16
N LEU A 195 -25.88 3.56 0.89
CA LEU A 195 -26.36 3.26 2.24
C LEU A 195 -27.74 3.86 2.46
N GLU A 196 -28.70 2.99 2.71
CA GLU A 196 -30.06 3.36 3.12
C GLU A 196 -30.25 3.16 4.63
N PRO A 197 -31.12 3.95 5.29
CA PRO A 197 -31.49 3.71 6.68
C PRO A 197 -32.10 2.31 6.87
N GLY A 198 -31.74 1.62 7.94
CA GLY A 198 -32.20 0.27 8.22
C GLY A 198 -31.20 -0.59 9.01
N PRO A 199 -31.46 -1.89 9.14
CA PRO A 199 -30.59 -2.82 9.86
C PRO A 199 -29.37 -3.23 9.04
N TYR A 200 -28.19 -3.25 9.64
CA TYR A 200 -26.92 -3.70 9.05
C TYR A 200 -26.14 -4.61 10.00
N ASP A 201 -25.35 -5.50 9.42
CA ASP A 201 -24.33 -6.26 10.14
C ASP A 201 -23.00 -5.50 10.09
N LEU A 202 -22.49 -5.14 11.26
CA LEU A 202 -21.18 -4.55 11.43
C LEU A 202 -20.14 -5.63 11.73
N HIS A 203 -19.23 -5.80 10.77
CA HIS A 203 -18.05 -6.64 10.90
C HIS A 203 -16.88 -5.79 11.38
N VAL A 204 -16.07 -6.32 12.29
CA VAL A 204 -14.82 -5.67 12.73
C VAL A 204 -13.65 -6.58 12.45
N VAL A 205 -12.60 -5.99 11.87
CA VAL A 205 -11.33 -6.65 11.58
C VAL A 205 -10.19 -5.84 12.18
N VAL A 206 -9.34 -6.49 12.99
CA VAL A 206 -8.03 -5.93 13.34
C VAL A 206 -7.04 -6.40 12.29
N VAL A 207 -6.66 -5.50 11.42
CA VAL A 207 -6.16 -5.85 10.08
C VAL A 207 -4.81 -6.56 10.11
N GLU A 208 -3.85 -6.03 10.87
CA GLU A 208 -2.49 -6.60 10.89
C GLU A 208 -2.45 -8.01 11.47
N LEU A 209 -3.31 -8.28 12.46
CA LEU A 209 -3.45 -9.57 13.14
C LEU A 209 -4.49 -10.49 12.47
N GLY A 210 -5.25 -9.99 11.50
CA GLY A 210 -6.36 -10.74 10.89
C GLY A 210 -7.45 -11.15 11.88
N LEU A 211 -7.52 -10.55 13.08
CA LEU A 211 -8.55 -10.89 14.05
C LEU A 211 -9.91 -10.42 13.54
N ARG A 212 -10.90 -11.29 13.62
CA ARG A 212 -12.29 -11.00 13.27
C ARG A 212 -13.20 -11.47 14.39
N LEU A 213 -14.32 -10.78 14.56
CA LEU A 213 -15.40 -11.28 15.39
C LEU A 213 -16.04 -12.48 14.70
N ALA A 214 -16.41 -13.49 15.49
CA ALA A 214 -17.16 -14.64 14.99
C ALA A 214 -18.59 -14.25 14.55
N GLU A 215 -19.20 -13.33 15.29
CA GLU A 215 -20.55 -12.83 15.02
C GLU A 215 -20.50 -11.30 14.82
N PRO A 216 -21.09 -10.78 13.72
CA PRO A 216 -21.19 -9.34 13.52
C PRO A 216 -22.14 -8.71 14.53
N LEU A 217 -21.95 -7.42 14.80
CA LEU A 217 -22.91 -6.65 15.60
C LEU A 217 -24.04 -6.17 14.71
N ARG A 218 -25.28 -6.54 15.03
CA ARG A 218 -26.46 -5.96 14.38
C ARG A 218 -26.64 -4.52 14.86
N VAL A 219 -26.62 -3.58 13.93
CA VAL A 219 -26.82 -2.14 14.19
C VAL A 219 -27.95 -1.59 13.33
N GLU A 220 -28.65 -0.59 13.83
CA GLU A 220 -29.66 0.15 13.07
C GLU A 220 -29.06 1.49 12.60
N LEU A 221 -28.96 1.69 11.30
CA LEU A 221 -28.50 2.95 10.72
C LEU A 221 -29.69 3.87 10.47
N THR A 222 -29.64 5.07 11.04
CA THR A 222 -30.60 6.13 10.72
C THR A 222 -30.06 7.02 9.60
N ALA A 223 -30.94 7.78 8.94
CA ALA A 223 -30.54 8.72 7.90
C ALA A 223 -29.55 9.78 8.42
N GLU A 224 -29.69 10.19 9.69
CA GLU A 224 -28.80 11.14 10.36
C GLU A 224 -27.39 10.56 10.57
N LEU A 225 -27.30 9.29 10.98
CA LEU A 225 -26.01 8.59 11.12
C LEU A 225 -25.28 8.48 9.79
N ILE A 226 -26.00 8.09 8.74
CA ILE A 226 -25.47 7.99 7.38
C ILE A 226 -24.94 9.36 6.92
N ALA A 227 -25.76 10.41 7.02
CA ALA A 227 -25.37 11.76 6.60
C ALA A 227 -24.14 12.29 7.36
N ARG A 228 -24.04 12.01 8.66
CA ARG A 228 -22.88 12.39 9.48
C ARG A 228 -21.61 11.64 9.05
N GLN A 229 -21.71 10.34 8.78
CA GLN A 229 -20.57 9.53 8.35
C GLN A 229 -20.07 9.93 6.96
N VAL A 230 -20.98 10.17 6.02
CA VAL A 230 -20.67 10.75 4.70
C VAL A 230 -19.94 12.08 4.86
N SER A 231 -20.43 12.95 5.75
CA SER A 231 -19.79 14.25 6.03
C SER A 231 -18.41 14.14 6.68
N LYS A 232 -18.17 13.12 7.52
CA LYS A 232 -16.83 12.83 8.08
C LYS A 232 -15.86 12.35 6.99
N GLN A 233 -16.28 11.45 6.11
CA GLN A 233 -15.45 11.00 4.99
C GLN A 233 -15.16 12.14 4.00
N ASN A 234 -16.17 12.93 3.65
CA ASN A 234 -16.01 14.05 2.71
C ASN A 234 -15.12 15.18 3.27
N ARG A 235 -14.98 15.31 4.60
CA ARG A 235 -14.00 16.23 5.21
C ARG A 235 -12.54 15.84 4.97
N HIS A 236 -12.28 14.56 4.74
CA HIS A 236 -10.94 14.03 4.44
C HIS A 236 -10.71 13.84 2.95
N ARG A 237 -11.77 13.84 2.14
CA ARG A 237 -11.65 13.96 0.69
C ARG A 237 -11.10 15.34 0.38
N ALA A 238 -10.02 15.41 -0.39
CA ALA A 238 -9.48 16.70 -0.79
C ALA A 238 -10.59 17.47 -1.53
N ASP A 239 -10.77 18.74 -1.17
CA ASP A 239 -11.72 19.64 -1.85
C ASP A 239 -11.49 19.53 -3.37
N PRO A 240 -12.52 19.43 -4.21
CA PRO A 240 -12.35 19.31 -5.67
C PRO A 240 -11.41 20.37 -6.26
N ALA A 241 -11.40 21.60 -5.72
CA ALA A 241 -10.44 22.61 -6.14
C ALA A 241 -8.99 22.32 -5.69
N SER A 242 -8.81 21.63 -4.57
CA SER A 242 -7.51 21.14 -4.10
C SER A 242 -7.03 19.92 -4.89
N GLU A 243 -7.91 18.97 -5.23
CA GLU A 243 -7.60 17.87 -6.15
C GLU A 243 -7.22 18.40 -7.53
N ARG A 244 -8.01 19.36 -8.06
CA ARG A 244 -7.71 20.05 -9.31
C ARG A 244 -6.36 20.76 -9.27
N ARG A 245 -6.05 21.52 -8.21
CA ARG A 245 -4.72 22.13 -8.02
C ARG A 245 -3.59 21.10 -7.92
N ALA A 246 -3.85 19.91 -7.39
CA ALA A 246 -2.85 18.84 -7.36
C ALA A 246 -2.60 18.26 -8.76
N PHE A 247 -3.68 18.02 -9.53
CA PHE A 247 -3.57 17.64 -10.94
C PHE A 247 -2.89 18.72 -11.77
N ASP A 248 -3.22 20.01 -11.59
CA ASP A 248 -2.59 21.11 -12.30
C ASP A 248 -1.07 21.15 -12.02
N ARG A 249 -0.64 21.04 -10.77
CA ARG A 249 0.79 20.96 -10.42
C ARG A 249 1.49 19.75 -11.03
N GLN A 250 0.81 18.60 -11.06
CA GLN A 250 1.37 17.38 -11.66
C GLN A 250 1.46 17.48 -13.19
N ILE A 251 0.46 18.10 -13.83
CA ILE A 251 0.43 18.40 -15.26
C ILE A 251 1.54 19.39 -15.61
N GLU A 252 1.72 20.46 -14.84
CA GLU A 252 2.79 21.44 -15.03
C GLU A 252 4.18 20.78 -14.94
N ALA A 253 4.41 19.92 -13.95
CA ALA A 253 5.67 19.19 -13.81
C ALA A 253 5.92 18.22 -14.98
N GLU A 254 4.91 17.46 -15.41
CA GLU A 254 5.05 16.56 -16.56
C GLU A 254 5.21 17.30 -17.88
N GLN A 255 4.53 18.44 -18.07
CA GLN A 255 4.71 19.31 -19.23
C GLN A 255 6.13 19.84 -19.31
N LEU A 256 6.71 20.25 -18.19
CA LEU A 256 8.09 20.71 -18.14
C LEU A 256 9.08 19.59 -18.49
N ARG A 257 8.88 18.37 -17.98
CA ARG A 257 9.72 17.19 -18.32
C ARG A 257 9.62 16.81 -19.79
N VAL A 258 8.41 16.82 -20.36
CA VAL A 258 8.18 16.58 -21.79
C VAL A 258 8.81 17.68 -22.65
N GLY A 259 8.65 18.95 -22.24
CA GLY A 259 9.20 20.12 -22.94
C GLY A 259 10.73 20.16 -22.92
N ALA A 260 11.34 19.79 -21.79
CA ALA A 260 12.79 19.72 -21.58
C ALA A 260 13.48 18.73 -22.53
N ARG A 261 12.73 17.82 -23.17
CA ARG A 261 13.23 16.83 -24.13
C ARG A 261 14.15 17.41 -25.20
N ARG A 262 13.83 18.60 -25.71
CA ARG A 262 14.59 19.24 -26.80
C ARG A 262 15.87 19.91 -26.29
N SER A 263 15.91 20.25 -25.01
CA SER A 263 17.01 20.96 -24.36
C SER A 263 17.90 20.03 -23.52
N TRP A 264 17.65 18.72 -23.52
CA TRP A 264 18.45 17.75 -22.75
C TRP A 264 19.97 17.84 -22.94
N PRO A 265 20.50 18.05 -24.16
CA PRO A 265 21.95 18.22 -24.34
C PRO A 265 22.49 19.45 -23.59
N GLU A 266 21.76 20.56 -23.63
CA GLU A 266 22.12 21.81 -22.97
C GLU A 266 21.95 21.71 -21.44
N ILE A 267 20.90 21.04 -20.97
CA ILE A 267 20.69 20.72 -19.55
C ILE A 267 21.83 19.84 -19.02
N ALA A 268 22.25 18.81 -19.77
CA ALA A 268 23.35 17.95 -19.37
C ALA A 268 24.68 18.71 -19.28
N GLU A 269 24.93 19.66 -20.18
CA GLU A 269 26.11 20.53 -20.14
C GLU A 269 26.07 21.47 -18.92
N VAL A 270 24.91 22.06 -18.63
CA VAL A 270 24.69 22.91 -17.46
C VAL A 270 24.92 22.12 -16.16
N VAL A 271 24.30 20.94 -16.02
CA VAL A 271 24.46 20.09 -14.83
C VAL A 271 25.90 19.62 -14.68
N GLY A 272 26.54 19.20 -15.78
CA GLY A 272 27.92 18.72 -15.78
C GLY A 272 28.97 19.79 -15.48
N SER A 273 28.60 21.08 -15.53
CA SER A 273 29.50 22.21 -15.26
C SER A 273 29.13 23.02 -14.00
N ALA A 274 28.04 22.67 -13.30
CA ALA A 274 27.61 23.35 -12.09
C ALA A 274 28.47 22.95 -10.88
N VAL A 275 28.70 23.89 -9.97
CA VAL A 275 29.49 23.68 -8.74
C VAL A 275 28.60 23.25 -7.56
N SER A 276 27.30 23.49 -7.65
CA SER A 276 26.30 23.06 -6.66
C SER A 276 24.93 22.75 -7.31
N ASP A 277 24.08 22.05 -6.55
CA ASP A 277 22.70 21.73 -6.96
C ASP A 277 21.86 23.00 -7.16
N ASP A 278 22.01 24.00 -6.29
CA ASP A 278 21.34 25.30 -6.43
C ASP A 278 21.75 26.02 -7.72
N GLU A 279 23.05 26.00 -8.08
CA GLU A 279 23.54 26.57 -9.33
C GLU A 279 23.01 25.79 -10.55
N ALA A 280 22.96 24.45 -10.45
CA ALA A 280 22.41 23.61 -11.50
C ALA A 280 20.92 23.92 -11.73
N LEU A 281 20.14 24.06 -10.66
CA LEU A 281 18.71 24.38 -10.73
C LEU A 281 18.46 25.77 -11.33
N GLU A 282 19.19 26.80 -10.91
CA GLU A 282 19.10 28.14 -11.49
C GLU A 282 19.43 28.16 -13.00
N ARG A 283 20.44 27.40 -13.40
CA ARG A 283 20.86 27.34 -14.80
C ARG A 283 19.93 26.47 -15.65
N ILE A 284 19.35 25.39 -15.12
CA ILE A 284 18.30 24.61 -15.80
C ILE A 284 17.05 25.47 -15.98
N ALA A 285 16.67 26.21 -14.94
CA ALA A 285 15.55 27.14 -14.99
C ALA A 285 15.71 28.18 -16.11
N ALA A 286 16.92 28.71 -16.28
CA ALA A 286 17.24 29.61 -17.39
C ALA A 286 17.16 28.94 -18.77
N VAL A 287 17.57 27.67 -18.90
CA VAL A 287 17.47 26.90 -20.17
C VAL A 287 16.02 26.59 -20.53
N LEU A 288 15.17 26.38 -19.53
CA LEU A 288 13.77 26.00 -19.70
C LEU A 288 12.78 27.17 -19.63
N ASP A 289 13.26 28.39 -19.36
CA ASP A 289 12.44 29.58 -19.13
C ASP A 289 11.36 29.34 -18.07
N CYS A 290 11.76 28.75 -16.93
CA CYS A 290 10.89 28.41 -15.81
C CYS A 290 11.46 28.90 -14.47
N GLU A 291 10.70 28.77 -13.39
CA GLU A 291 11.20 29.06 -12.05
C GLU A 291 12.14 27.93 -11.54
N PRO A 292 13.13 28.23 -10.68
CA PRO A 292 14.04 27.22 -10.12
C PRO A 292 13.34 26.07 -9.39
N GLU A 293 12.23 26.35 -8.69
CA GLU A 293 11.43 25.32 -8.00
C GLU A 293 10.77 24.34 -8.98
N GLN A 294 10.46 24.80 -10.20
CA GLN A 294 9.88 23.94 -11.25
C GLN A 294 10.96 23.09 -11.91
N ALA A 295 12.17 23.65 -12.07
CA ALA A 295 13.33 22.96 -12.62
C ALA A 295 13.77 21.72 -11.81
N THR A 296 13.44 21.66 -10.51
CA THR A 296 13.69 20.48 -9.66
C THR A 296 13.11 19.20 -10.25
N SER A 297 11.93 19.28 -10.85
CA SER A 297 11.27 18.12 -11.48
C SER A 297 12.07 17.52 -12.64
N VAL A 298 12.86 18.35 -13.33
CA VAL A 298 13.74 17.98 -14.46
C VAL A 298 15.12 17.57 -13.95
N TYR A 299 15.65 18.27 -12.96
CA TYR A 299 16.94 17.97 -12.32
C TYR A 299 16.94 16.59 -11.64
N ASP A 300 15.86 16.24 -10.94
CA ASP A 300 15.70 14.93 -10.27
C ASP A 300 15.29 13.81 -11.24
N SER A 301 15.19 14.09 -12.53
CA SER A 301 14.81 13.08 -13.51
C SER A 301 15.92 12.05 -13.71
N SER A 302 15.54 10.77 -13.69
CA SER A 302 16.45 9.67 -14.05
C SER A 302 16.95 9.83 -15.49
N LEU A 303 18.17 9.38 -15.78
CA LEU A 303 18.70 9.25 -17.15
C LEU A 303 17.76 8.44 -18.08
N ARG A 304 16.95 7.52 -17.51
CA ARG A 304 15.90 6.81 -18.24
C ARG A 304 14.92 7.76 -18.92
N ALA A 305 14.69 8.94 -18.36
CA ALA A 305 13.81 9.96 -18.92
C ALA A 305 14.29 10.53 -20.27
N MET A 306 15.57 10.34 -20.61
CA MET A 306 16.13 10.73 -21.90
C MET A 306 15.84 9.68 -22.99
N VAL A 307 15.36 8.49 -22.63
CA VAL A 307 15.02 7.42 -23.58
C VAL A 307 13.74 7.79 -24.33
N ARG A 308 13.79 7.73 -25.66
CA ARG A 308 12.66 8.09 -26.55
C ARG A 308 11.36 7.37 -26.19
N ALA A 309 11.40 6.08 -25.88
CA ALA A 309 10.23 5.30 -25.50
C ALA A 309 9.63 5.70 -24.14
N ASP A 310 10.47 6.17 -23.21
CA ASP A 310 10.04 6.67 -21.91
C ASP A 310 9.40 8.06 -22.05
N ALA A 311 9.88 8.86 -23.00
CA ALA A 311 9.27 10.14 -23.36
C ALA A 311 7.87 9.98 -23.98
N ASP A 312 7.71 9.05 -24.93
CA ASP A 312 6.41 8.80 -25.56
C ASP A 312 5.38 8.26 -24.53
N ARG A 313 5.82 7.46 -23.55
CA ARG A 313 5.00 7.02 -22.41
C ARG A 313 4.58 8.18 -21.48
N ARG A 314 5.48 9.15 -21.25
CA ARG A 314 5.16 10.35 -20.47
C ARG A 314 4.16 11.25 -21.18
N ASP A 315 4.22 11.34 -22.51
CA ASP A 315 3.21 12.05 -23.30
C ASP A 315 1.82 11.44 -23.08
N GLU A 316 1.70 10.10 -23.11
CA GLU A 316 0.45 9.39 -22.82
C GLU A 316 -0.04 9.64 -21.38
N GLN A 317 0.88 9.58 -20.41
CA GLN A 317 0.59 9.85 -18.99
C GLN A 317 0.11 11.29 -18.77
N LEU A 318 0.73 12.27 -19.44
CA LEU A 318 0.31 13.67 -19.41
C LEU A 318 -1.12 13.83 -19.96
N GLN A 319 -1.45 13.17 -21.08
CA GLN A 319 -2.79 13.20 -21.64
C GLN A 319 -3.83 12.52 -20.72
N GLU A 320 -3.44 11.47 -20.01
CA GLU A 320 -4.30 10.86 -18.98
C GLU A 320 -4.55 11.79 -17.81
N LEU A 321 -3.51 12.46 -17.28
CA LEU A 321 -3.65 13.43 -16.19
C LEU A 321 -4.55 14.62 -16.58
N ILE A 322 -4.42 15.13 -17.81
CA ILE A 322 -5.30 16.18 -18.34
C ILE A 322 -6.75 15.70 -18.40
N ARG A 323 -7.00 14.49 -18.93
CA ARG A 323 -8.35 13.90 -18.99
C ARG A 323 -8.95 13.71 -17.59
N GLN A 324 -8.16 13.27 -16.62
CA GLN A 324 -8.61 13.10 -15.24
C GLN A 324 -8.95 14.43 -14.57
N ARG A 325 -8.14 15.48 -14.78
CA ARG A 325 -8.45 16.82 -14.31
C ARG A 325 -9.73 17.37 -14.94
N ASP A 326 -9.88 17.25 -16.24
CA ASP A 326 -11.04 17.80 -16.96
C ASP A 326 -12.34 17.08 -16.59
N ALA A 327 -12.26 15.82 -16.15
CA ALA A 327 -13.39 15.08 -15.59
C ALA A 327 -13.85 15.58 -14.21
N LEU A 328 -13.04 16.40 -13.51
CA LEU A 328 -13.40 16.96 -12.20
C LEU A 328 -14.25 18.24 -12.28
N GLY A 329 -14.44 18.83 -13.46
CA GLY A 329 -15.25 20.05 -13.68
C GLY A 329 -14.50 21.34 -13.42
#